data_AF-C7XDF9-F1
#
_entry.id   AF-C7XDF9-F1
#
_cell.length_a   1.000
_cell.length_b   1.000
_cell.length_c   1.000
_cell.angle_alpha   90.00
_cell.angle_beta   90.00
_cell.angle_gamma   90.00
#
_symmetry.space_group_name_H-M   'P 1'
#
loop_
_entity.id
_entity.type
_entity.pdbx_description
1 polymer ?
#
loop_
_entity_poly.entity_id
_entity_poly.type
_entity_poly.pdbx_seq_one_letter_code
_entity_poly.pdbx_strand_id
1 'polypeptide(L)'
;MRIAAYENFITKLLMNNKCMDINEIDKYILRTTSNNYNLVKKQLDRTNKLLEERYERYGCLTEEDNVEALKKGYYDLGKIGLTLEEIRKKIAKFQIDKESPMGIQIEKDWNFATFLLQDLLQLENMNLITYSRLLEERLSELSKNKTNKKTNNKPNNKETTIKTNSPTTNSSDIMTVDEICALLHLSKSKIYHMACAHEIPHHKLNPSKKGRLYFFRSEIEEWLRNKRIRTVDEFLLQFEN
;
A
#
# COMPACT_ATOMS: atom_id res chain seq x y z
N MET A 1 24.99 20.52 4.06
CA MET A 1 25.07 19.90 5.41
C MET A 1 23.85 19.04 5.82
N ARG A 2 22.65 19.13 5.21
CA ARG A 2 21.46 18.31 5.62
C ARG A 2 21.33 16.91 5.00
N ILE A 3 22.07 16.58 3.94
CA ILE A 3 22.00 15.26 3.27
C ILE A 3 22.56 14.15 4.19
N ALA A 4 23.62 14.44 4.94
CA ALA A 4 24.24 13.46 5.84
C ALA A 4 23.37 13.04 7.03
N ALA A 5 22.47 13.91 7.50
CA ALA A 5 21.72 13.65 8.74
C ALA A 5 20.66 12.55 8.57
N TYR A 6 19.84 12.60 7.52
CA TYR A 6 18.82 11.57 7.30
C TYR A 6 19.39 10.26 6.77
N GLU A 7 20.52 10.27 6.06
CA GLU A 7 21.24 9.04 5.69
C GLU A 7 21.74 8.31 6.95
N ASN A 8 22.34 9.03 7.92
CA ASN A 8 22.76 8.43 9.19
C ASN A 8 21.59 7.80 9.97
N PHE A 9 20.42 8.44 9.94
CA PHE A 9 19.24 7.90 10.58
C PHE A 9 18.69 6.67 9.84
N ILE A 10 18.67 6.69 8.50
CA ILE A 10 18.32 5.51 7.69
C ILE A 10 19.25 4.34 8.00
N THR A 11 20.56 4.56 8.10
CA THR A 11 21.51 3.52 8.52
C THR A 11 21.17 2.99 9.91
N LYS A 12 20.84 3.86 10.86
CA LYS A 12 20.40 3.46 12.21
C LYS A 12 19.12 2.60 12.18
N LEU A 13 18.14 2.95 11.35
CA LEU A 13 16.89 2.18 11.19
C LEU A 13 17.18 0.77 10.68
N LEU A 14 18.12 0.63 9.74
CA LEU A 14 18.50 -0.65 9.13
C LEU A 14 19.36 -1.54 10.02
N MET A 15 20.18 -0.95 10.90
CA MET A 15 21.04 -1.70 11.82
C MET A 15 20.27 -2.20 13.06
N ASN A 16 19.09 -1.64 13.33
CA ASN A 16 18.31 -2.00 14.50
C ASN A 16 17.38 -3.18 14.18
N ASN A 17 17.64 -4.32 14.81
CA ASN A 17 16.84 -5.54 14.67
C ASN A 17 15.57 -5.52 15.55
N LYS A 18 15.36 -4.47 16.35
CA LYS A 18 14.14 -4.26 17.15
C LYS A 18 13.29 -3.15 16.54
N CYS A 19 11.98 -3.28 16.69
CA CYS A 19 11.04 -2.22 16.34
C CYS A 19 11.34 -0.98 17.19
N MET A 20 11.66 0.13 16.55
CA MET A 20 11.83 1.42 17.21
C MET A 20 10.48 2.02 17.59
N ASP A 21 10.45 2.80 18.68
CA ASP A 21 9.25 3.53 19.07
C ASP A 21 8.85 4.52 17.96
N ILE A 22 7.61 4.42 17.51
CA ILE A 22 7.00 5.28 16.49
C ILE A 22 7.18 6.76 16.88
N ASN A 23 7.03 7.11 18.16
CA ASN A 23 7.19 8.47 18.66
C ASN A 23 8.64 8.98 18.53
N GLU A 24 9.63 8.10 18.65
CA GLU A 24 11.03 8.48 18.46
C GLU A 24 11.33 8.79 17.00
N ILE A 25 10.85 7.93 16.09
CA ILE A 25 10.96 8.15 14.64
C ILE A 25 10.24 9.45 14.26
N ASP A 26 9.06 9.69 14.84
CA ASP A 26 8.28 10.88 14.55
C ASP A 26 8.93 12.18 15.02
N LYS A 27 9.45 12.19 16.26
CA LYS A 27 10.25 13.30 16.80
C LYS A 27 11.47 13.60 15.92
N TYR A 28 12.11 12.56 15.38
CA TYR A 28 13.23 12.74 14.46
C TYR A 28 12.80 13.43 13.15
N ILE A 29 11.70 12.97 12.54
CA ILE A 29 11.14 13.59 11.33
C ILE A 29 10.85 15.08 11.57
N LEU A 30 10.19 15.41 12.69
CA LEU A 30 9.86 16.79 13.04
C LEU A 30 11.12 17.67 13.17
N ARG A 31 12.15 17.17 13.86
CA ARG A 31 13.41 17.89 14.07
C ARG A 31 14.17 18.14 12.77
N THR A 32 14.16 17.19 11.83
CA THR A 32 15.01 17.25 10.63
C THR A 32 14.34 17.89 9.42
N THR A 33 13.02 17.81 9.33
CA THR A 33 12.27 18.36 8.20
C THR A 33 11.65 19.71 8.53
N SER A 34 11.44 20.03 9.81
CA SER A 34 10.72 21.23 10.27
C SER A 34 9.38 21.41 9.53
N ASN A 35 8.70 20.31 9.21
CA ASN A 35 7.45 20.30 8.42
C ASN A 35 7.56 20.93 7.02
N ASN A 36 8.75 20.96 6.44
CA ASN A 36 8.94 21.40 5.07
C ASN A 36 8.59 20.29 4.08
N TYR A 37 7.56 20.51 3.26
CA TYR A 37 7.08 19.54 2.26
C TYR A 37 8.18 18.96 1.38
N ASN A 38 9.10 19.79 0.86
CA ASN A 38 10.15 19.33 -0.05
C ASN A 38 11.19 18.45 0.68
N LEU A 39 11.49 18.77 1.94
CA LEU A 39 12.41 17.96 2.75
C LEU A 39 11.79 16.62 3.14
N VAL A 40 10.51 16.61 3.54
CA VAL A 40 9.77 15.36 3.82
C VAL A 40 9.71 14.51 2.55
N LYS A 41 9.37 15.10 1.40
CA LYS A 41 9.30 14.40 0.11
C LYS A 41 10.66 13.82 -0.28
N LYS A 42 11.74 14.59 -0.14
CA LYS A 42 13.09 14.11 -0.44
C LYS A 42 13.51 12.93 0.44
N GLN A 43 13.19 12.97 1.74
CA GLN A 43 13.44 11.83 2.64
C GLN A 43 12.59 10.62 2.25
N LEU A 44 11.34 10.81 1.84
CA LEU A 44 10.45 9.74 1.40
C LEU A 44 10.95 9.08 0.11
N ASP A 45 11.24 9.88 -0.93
CA ASP A 45 11.73 9.39 -2.22
C ASP A 45 13.01 8.56 -2.03
N ARG A 46 13.93 9.03 -1.18
CA ARG A 46 15.16 8.30 -0.85
C ARG A 46 14.88 7.00 -0.10
N THR A 47 13.95 7.03 0.86
CA THR A 47 13.56 5.86 1.65
C THR A 47 12.91 4.79 0.77
N ASN A 48 12.03 5.20 -0.13
CA ASN A 48 11.33 4.29 -1.05
C ASN A 48 12.30 3.68 -2.05
N LYS A 49 13.19 4.49 -2.66
CA LYS A 49 14.24 3.96 -3.54
C LYS A 49 15.10 2.91 -2.83
N LEU A 50 15.47 3.16 -1.58
CA LEU A 50 16.27 2.21 -0.80
C LEU A 50 15.48 0.94 -0.44
N LEU A 51 14.18 1.06 -0.17
CA LEU A 51 13.32 -0.12 0.01
C LEU A 51 13.31 -0.94 -1.28
N GLU A 52 13.03 -0.34 -2.43
CA GLU A 52 13.04 -1.01 -3.74
C GLU A 52 14.37 -1.75 -3.98
N GLU A 53 15.51 -1.05 -3.87
CA GLU A 53 16.85 -1.64 -3.99
C GLU A 53 17.06 -2.83 -3.03
N ARG A 54 16.48 -2.77 -1.81
CA ARG A 54 16.64 -3.82 -0.80
C ARG A 54 15.77 -5.05 -1.06
N TYR A 55 14.58 -4.86 -1.62
CA TYR A 55 13.71 -5.95 -2.06
C TYR A 55 14.28 -6.61 -3.33
N GLU A 56 14.92 -5.84 -4.22
CA GLU A 56 15.62 -6.35 -5.41
C GLU A 56 16.87 -7.19 -5.09
N ARG A 57 17.54 -6.98 -3.95
CA ARG A 57 18.77 -7.72 -3.56
C ARG A 57 18.61 -9.24 -3.48
N TYR A 58 17.40 -9.74 -3.31
CA TYR A 58 17.11 -11.18 -3.30
C TYR A 58 16.59 -11.68 -4.67
N GLY A 59 16.69 -10.88 -5.72
CA GLY A 59 16.11 -11.12 -7.04
C GLY A 59 14.76 -10.41 -7.18
N CYS A 60 14.52 -9.81 -8.34
CA CYS A 60 13.19 -9.30 -8.68
C CYS A 60 12.32 -10.52 -9.00
N LEU A 61 11.39 -10.86 -8.10
CA LEU A 61 10.38 -11.90 -8.38
C LEU A 61 9.54 -11.39 -9.56
N THR A 62 9.75 -11.96 -10.74
CA THR A 62 8.97 -11.56 -11.91
C THR A 62 7.57 -12.17 -11.84
N GLU A 63 6.63 -11.68 -12.67
CA GLU A 63 5.32 -12.32 -12.77
C GLU A 63 5.43 -13.80 -13.19
N GLU A 64 6.43 -14.14 -14.00
CA GLU A 64 6.75 -15.51 -14.38
C GLU A 64 7.24 -16.35 -13.20
N ASP A 65 8.07 -15.79 -12.32
CA ASP A 65 8.47 -16.46 -11.08
C ASP A 65 7.26 -16.70 -10.17
N ASN A 66 6.32 -15.76 -10.11
CA ASN A 66 5.06 -15.91 -9.35
C ASN A 66 4.18 -17.01 -9.96
N VAL A 67 4.06 -17.07 -11.29
CA VAL A 67 3.29 -18.09 -12.01
C VAL A 67 3.92 -19.47 -11.87
N GLU A 68 5.25 -19.56 -11.94
CA GLU A 68 5.98 -20.81 -11.77
C GLU A 68 5.91 -21.30 -10.32
N ALA A 69 5.99 -20.40 -9.35
CA ALA A 69 5.77 -20.71 -7.94
C ALA A 69 4.32 -21.13 -7.66
N LEU A 70 3.32 -20.54 -8.31
CA LEU A 70 1.93 -20.95 -8.20
C LEU A 70 1.71 -22.37 -8.73
N LYS A 71 2.44 -22.75 -9.80
CA LYS A 71 2.39 -24.11 -10.37
C LYS A 71 3.12 -25.14 -9.51
N LYS A 72 4.26 -24.78 -8.89
CA LYS A 72 5.10 -25.68 -8.07
C LYS A 72 4.68 -25.72 -6.60
N GLY A 73 3.99 -24.69 -6.11
CA GLY A 73 3.68 -24.46 -4.69
C GLY A 73 4.82 -23.80 -3.90
N TYR A 74 5.94 -23.44 -4.53
CA TYR A 74 7.10 -22.77 -3.93
C TYR A 74 7.97 -22.09 -5.01
N TYR A 75 8.75 -21.06 -4.65
CA TYR A 75 9.74 -20.43 -5.54
C TYR A 75 11.06 -21.20 -5.47
N ASP A 76 11.75 -21.25 -6.61
CA ASP A 76 13.07 -21.86 -6.71
C ASP A 76 14.12 -20.90 -6.11
N LEU A 77 14.49 -21.14 -4.85
CA LEU A 77 15.45 -20.33 -4.09
C LEU A 77 16.85 -20.28 -4.71
N GLY A 78 17.13 -21.10 -5.74
CA GLY A 78 18.39 -21.10 -6.47
C GLY A 78 18.76 -19.75 -7.10
N LYS A 79 17.78 -18.87 -7.35
CA LYS A 79 18.01 -17.49 -7.81
C LYS A 79 18.40 -16.51 -6.69
N ILE A 80 18.10 -16.85 -5.43
CA ILE A 80 18.15 -15.96 -4.26
C ILE A 80 19.38 -16.20 -3.38
N GLY A 81 20.09 -17.33 -3.59
CA GLY A 81 21.31 -17.67 -2.87
C GLY A 81 21.11 -17.91 -1.36
N LEU A 82 19.87 -18.07 -0.91
CA LEU A 82 19.51 -18.36 0.47
C LEU A 82 18.71 -19.65 0.56
N THR A 83 19.14 -20.53 1.45
CA THR A 83 18.40 -21.73 1.86
C THR A 83 17.32 -21.38 2.89
N LEU A 84 16.29 -22.24 2.99
CA LEU A 84 15.25 -22.11 4.03
C LEU A 84 15.83 -22.03 5.45
N GLU A 85 16.89 -22.80 5.71
CA GLU A 85 17.56 -22.83 7.01
C GLU A 85 18.28 -21.51 7.32
N GLU A 86 18.87 -20.87 6.32
CA GLU A 86 19.49 -19.55 6.48
C GLU A 86 18.46 -18.44 6.74
N ILE A 87 17.29 -18.51 6.09
CA ILE A 87 16.17 -17.59 6.34
C ILE A 87 15.72 -17.71 7.80
N ARG A 88 15.49 -18.94 8.28
CA ARG A 88 15.11 -19.21 9.68
C ARG A 88 16.13 -18.66 10.67
N LYS A 89 17.42 -18.92 10.42
CA LYS A 89 18.52 -18.39 11.26
C LYS A 89 18.55 -16.87 11.29
N LYS A 90 18.21 -16.20 10.18
CA LYS A 90 18.11 -14.74 10.15
C LYS A 90 16.91 -14.23 10.93
N ILE A 91 15.73 -14.83 10.76
CA ILE A 91 14.50 -14.46 11.49
C ILE A 91 14.69 -14.59 13.01
N ALA A 92 15.37 -15.65 13.46
CA ALA A 92 15.63 -15.88 14.88
C ALA A 92 16.38 -14.72 15.57
N LYS A 93 17.14 -13.90 14.82
CA LYS A 93 17.86 -12.73 15.36
C LYS A 93 16.94 -11.58 15.80
N PHE A 94 15.70 -11.55 15.30
CA PHE A 94 14.75 -10.46 15.57
C PHE A 94 13.98 -10.64 16.89
N GLN A 95 14.08 -11.80 17.56
CA GLN A 95 13.44 -12.07 18.86
C GLN A 95 11.95 -11.69 18.90
N ILE A 96 11.19 -12.14 17.90
CA ILE A 96 9.80 -11.74 17.73
C ILE A 96 8.90 -12.51 18.68
N ASP A 97 7.98 -11.76 19.29
CA ASP A 97 6.91 -12.30 20.11
C ASP A 97 5.98 -13.18 19.26
N LYS A 98 5.78 -14.44 19.67
CA LYS A 98 5.06 -15.43 18.86
C LYS A 98 3.58 -15.08 18.74
N GLU A 99 3.04 -14.46 19.77
CA GLU A 99 1.67 -14.02 19.90
C GLU A 99 1.40 -12.72 19.11
N SER A 100 2.46 -12.03 18.66
CA SER A 100 2.30 -10.85 17.80
C SER A 100 1.75 -11.24 16.43
N PRO A 101 1.04 -10.33 15.71
CA PRO A 101 0.55 -10.60 14.36
C PRO A 101 1.65 -11.08 13.40
N MET A 102 2.87 -10.55 13.56
CA MET A 102 4.04 -10.95 12.79
C MET A 102 4.55 -12.34 13.20
N GLY A 103 4.57 -12.66 14.50
CA GLY A 103 4.94 -13.99 14.99
C GLY A 103 4.01 -15.09 14.49
N ILE A 104 2.70 -14.83 14.52
CA ILE A 104 1.67 -15.75 14.00
C ILE A 104 1.83 -15.96 12.49
N GLN A 105 2.16 -14.91 11.73
CA GLN A 105 2.41 -15.01 10.30
C GLN A 105 3.63 -15.87 10.01
N ILE A 106 4.76 -15.57 10.65
CA ILE A 106 6.01 -16.33 10.51
C ILE A 106 5.83 -17.81 10.87
N GLU A 107 5.03 -18.12 11.89
CA GLU A 107 4.77 -19.51 12.28
C GLU A 107 4.00 -20.28 11.20
N LYS A 108 3.02 -19.63 10.55
CA LYS A 108 2.29 -20.23 9.41
C LYS A 108 3.21 -20.45 8.21
N ASP A 109 4.12 -19.50 7.99
CA ASP A 109 4.99 -19.47 6.82
C ASP A 109 6.31 -20.23 7.05
N TRP A 110 6.52 -20.81 8.24
CA TRP A 110 7.79 -21.38 8.70
C TRP A 110 8.39 -22.46 7.79
N ASN A 111 7.56 -23.21 7.06
CA ASN A 111 7.97 -24.27 6.15
C ASN A 111 7.97 -23.86 4.67
N PHE A 112 7.49 -22.65 4.37
CA PHE A 112 7.38 -22.13 3.02
C PHE A 112 8.42 -21.02 2.83
N ALA A 113 9.56 -21.37 2.25
CA ALA A 113 10.72 -20.48 2.15
C ALA A 113 10.42 -19.10 1.50
N THR A 114 9.37 -19.05 0.71
CA THR A 114 8.95 -17.93 -0.13
C THR A 114 8.24 -16.88 0.71
N PHE A 115 7.24 -17.31 1.47
CA PHE A 115 6.53 -16.49 2.42
C PHE A 115 7.45 -16.12 3.57
N LEU A 116 8.28 -17.07 4.03
CA LEU A 116 9.26 -16.81 5.06
C LEU A 116 10.36 -15.80 4.64
N LEU A 117 10.75 -15.79 3.36
CA LEU A 117 11.66 -14.78 2.81
C LEU A 117 10.99 -13.39 2.81
N GLN A 118 9.71 -13.34 2.45
CA GLN A 118 8.93 -12.09 2.49
C GLN A 118 8.81 -11.57 3.91
N ASP A 119 8.57 -12.45 4.88
CA ASP A 119 8.55 -12.11 6.30
C ASP A 119 9.92 -11.57 6.74
N LEU A 120 11.01 -12.26 6.42
CA LEU A 120 12.37 -11.80 6.72
C LEU A 120 12.65 -10.43 6.11
N LEU A 121 12.24 -10.17 4.87
CA LEU A 121 12.36 -8.88 4.22
C LEU A 121 11.56 -7.80 4.93
N GLN A 122 10.36 -8.12 5.39
CA GLN A 122 9.56 -7.22 6.20
C GLN A 122 10.27 -6.91 7.52
N LEU A 123 10.85 -7.92 8.19
CA LEU A 123 11.63 -7.77 9.43
C LEU A 123 12.86 -6.88 9.26
N GLU A 124 13.70 -7.17 8.27
CA GLU A 124 14.92 -6.42 7.97
C GLU A 124 14.62 -4.94 7.63
N ASN A 125 13.38 -4.61 7.27
CA ASN A 125 12.97 -3.27 6.85
C ASN A 125 11.90 -2.62 7.74
N MET A 126 11.45 -3.22 8.85
CA MET A 126 10.29 -2.72 9.61
C MET A 126 10.43 -1.27 10.08
N ASN A 127 11.60 -0.90 10.59
CA ASN A 127 11.89 0.47 11.02
C ASN A 127 11.88 1.46 9.85
N LEU A 128 12.40 1.03 8.69
CA LEU A 128 12.44 1.84 7.47
C LEU A 128 11.04 2.00 6.85
N ILE A 129 10.23 0.93 6.88
CA ILE A 129 8.81 0.94 6.47
C ILE A 129 8.00 1.89 7.37
N THR A 130 8.23 1.83 8.68
CA THR A 130 7.58 2.73 9.66
C THR A 130 7.95 4.18 9.41
N TYR A 131 9.23 4.46 9.16
CA TYR A 131 9.71 5.79 8.78
C TYR A 131 9.09 6.30 7.48
N SER A 132 9.06 5.48 6.43
CA SER A 132 8.40 5.80 5.15
C SER A 132 6.92 6.15 5.35
N ARG A 133 6.18 5.35 6.14
CA ARG A 133 4.77 5.60 6.45
C ARG A 133 4.56 6.95 7.16
N LEU A 134 5.36 7.27 8.16
CA LEU A 134 5.24 8.54 8.89
C LEU A 134 5.53 9.75 7.97
N LEU A 135 6.47 9.62 7.02
CA LEU A 135 6.72 10.65 6.02
C LEU A 135 5.52 10.83 5.07
N GLU A 136 4.88 9.74 4.62
CA GLU A 136 3.66 9.77 3.80
C GLU A 136 2.48 10.44 4.52
N GLU A 137 2.26 10.11 5.80
CA GLU A 137 1.27 10.76 6.66
C GLU A 137 1.53 12.27 6.74
N ARG A 138 2.78 12.68 6.93
CA ARG A 138 3.15 14.11 7.02
C ARG A 138 2.99 14.87 5.71
N LEU A 139 3.33 14.27 4.57
CA LEU A 139 3.06 14.90 3.27
C LEU A 139 1.56 15.09 3.05
N SER A 140 0.75 14.12 3.48
CA SER A 140 -0.70 14.18 3.39
C SER A 140 -1.28 15.32 4.23
N GLU A 141 -0.78 15.52 5.46
CA GLU A 141 -1.16 16.64 6.34
C GLU A 141 -0.75 18.00 5.75
N LEU A 142 0.48 18.11 5.26
CA LEU A 142 0.99 19.36 4.67
C LEU A 142 0.25 19.76 3.39
N SER A 143 -0.23 18.78 2.62
CA SER A 143 -1.06 19.01 1.44
C SER A 143 -2.44 19.58 1.81
N LYS A 144 -3.10 19.01 2.83
CA LYS A 144 -4.41 19.49 3.33
C LYS A 144 -4.34 20.89 3.96
N ASN A 145 -3.20 21.25 4.55
CA ASN A 145 -3.03 22.57 5.16
C ASN A 145 -2.84 23.69 4.12
N LYS A 146 -2.46 23.38 2.87
CA LYS A 146 -2.41 24.36 1.76
C LYS A 146 -3.80 24.73 1.23
N THR A 147 -4.77 23.82 1.24
CA THR A 147 -6.14 24.07 0.78
C THR A 147 -6.92 24.97 1.75
N ASN A 148 -6.65 24.89 3.05
CA ASN A 148 -7.34 25.70 4.07
C ASN A 148 -6.80 27.15 4.21
N LYS A 149 -5.69 27.51 3.55
CA LYS A 149 -5.08 28.85 3.64
C LYS A 149 -5.50 29.83 2.52
N LYS A 150 -6.27 29.39 1.51
CA LYS A 150 -6.69 30.25 0.38
C LYS A 150 -8.03 30.98 0.57
N THR A 151 -8.76 30.77 1.66
CA THR A 151 -10.12 31.33 1.85
C THR A 151 -10.24 32.55 2.78
N ASN A 152 -9.16 33.05 3.39
CA ASN A 152 -9.26 34.21 4.27
C ASN A 152 -8.49 35.42 3.72
N ASN A 153 -9.14 36.19 2.84
CA ASN A 153 -8.93 37.63 2.63
C ASN A 153 -10.19 38.29 2.00
N LYS A 154 -10.97 38.98 2.87
CA LYS A 154 -12.03 40.05 2.76
C LYS A 154 -12.50 40.60 1.38
N PRO A 155 -13.63 41.39 1.29
CA PRO A 155 -14.84 41.56 2.13
C PRO A 155 -16.20 41.59 1.35
N ASN A 156 -17.32 41.74 2.08
CA ASN A 156 -18.73 41.93 1.68
C ASN A 156 -19.05 42.69 0.36
N ASN A 157 -19.98 42.16 -0.46
CA ASN A 157 -21.30 42.79 -0.76
C ASN A 157 -22.22 41.96 -1.71
N LYS A 158 -23.46 41.77 -1.25
CA LYS A 158 -24.79 41.81 -1.91
C LYS A 158 -25.07 41.07 -3.26
N GLU A 159 -26.01 40.13 -3.15
CA GLU A 159 -27.09 39.69 -4.07
C GLU A 159 -27.07 40.15 -5.54
N THR A 160 -27.16 39.23 -6.50
CA THR A 160 -28.30 39.13 -7.46
C THR A 160 -28.30 37.79 -8.23
N THR A 161 -29.50 37.24 -8.39
CA THR A 161 -29.96 36.14 -9.24
C THR A 161 -29.34 36.06 -10.64
N ILE A 162 -28.97 34.86 -11.13
CA ILE A 162 -29.14 34.36 -12.51
C ILE A 162 -29.04 32.83 -12.48
N LYS A 163 -30.10 32.17 -12.98
CA LYS A 163 -30.12 30.73 -13.30
C LYS A 163 -29.31 30.48 -14.59
N THR A 164 -29.03 29.19 -14.80
CA THR A 164 -28.81 28.50 -16.08
C THR A 164 -27.36 28.21 -16.50
N ASN A 165 -27.13 26.90 -16.68
CA ASN A 165 -26.08 26.20 -17.43
C ASN A 165 -24.74 25.95 -16.71
N SER A 166 -24.77 24.89 -15.88
CA SER A 166 -23.59 24.11 -15.50
C SER A 166 -22.93 23.49 -16.74
N PRO A 167 -21.66 23.81 -17.03
CA PRO A 167 -20.83 22.97 -17.88
C PRO A 167 -20.39 21.75 -17.05
N THR A 168 -20.78 20.58 -17.52
CA THR A 168 -20.24 19.27 -17.14
C THR A 168 -18.71 19.33 -17.02
N THR A 169 -18.19 19.13 -15.81
CA THR A 169 -16.75 19.04 -15.55
C THR A 169 -16.42 17.66 -14.98
N ASN A 170 -15.98 16.78 -15.89
CA ASN A 170 -15.09 15.64 -15.71
C ASN A 170 -15.17 14.94 -14.34
N SER A 171 -16.06 13.95 -14.23
CA SER A 171 -16.04 12.97 -13.14
C SER A 171 -14.68 12.27 -13.12
N SER A 172 -13.90 12.41 -12.04
CA SER A 172 -12.71 11.59 -11.87
C SER A 172 -13.11 10.12 -11.90
N ASP A 173 -12.47 9.32 -12.76
CA ASP A 173 -12.73 7.87 -12.89
C ASP A 173 -12.32 7.10 -11.63
N ILE A 174 -11.62 7.74 -10.70
CA ILE A 174 -11.18 7.18 -9.43
C ILE A 174 -12.25 7.40 -8.36
N MET A 175 -12.64 6.31 -7.72
CA MET A 175 -13.59 6.25 -6.61
C MET A 175 -12.90 5.73 -5.33
N THR A 176 -13.34 6.26 -4.20
CA THR A 176 -12.96 5.84 -2.84
C THR A 176 -13.87 4.73 -2.32
N VAL A 177 -13.51 4.14 -1.17
CA VAL A 177 -14.32 3.11 -0.48
C VAL A 177 -15.76 3.59 -0.22
N ASP A 178 -15.94 4.87 0.09
CA ASP A 178 -17.27 5.41 0.42
C ASP A 178 -18.14 5.57 -0.83
N GLU A 179 -17.52 5.95 -1.95
CA GLU A 179 -18.19 6.09 -3.25
C GLU A 179 -18.57 4.74 -3.85
N ILE A 180 -17.71 3.72 -3.75
CA ILE A 180 -18.05 2.35 -4.21
C ILE A 180 -19.13 1.70 -3.32
N CYS A 181 -19.12 1.97 -2.01
CA CYS A 181 -20.18 1.55 -1.11
C CYS A 181 -21.55 2.12 -1.54
N ALA A 182 -21.57 3.40 -1.93
CA ALA A 182 -22.77 4.05 -2.43
C ALA A 182 -23.20 3.48 -3.80
N LEU A 183 -22.25 3.18 -4.69
CA LEU A 183 -22.52 2.65 -6.03
C LEU A 183 -23.08 1.22 -5.99
N LEU A 184 -22.53 0.35 -5.16
CA LEU A 184 -22.92 -1.07 -5.07
C LEU A 184 -23.99 -1.35 -4.02
N HIS A 185 -24.38 -0.33 -3.23
CA HIS A 185 -25.27 -0.48 -2.07
C HIS A 185 -24.80 -1.54 -1.05
N LEU A 186 -23.48 -1.63 -0.85
CA LEU A 186 -22.85 -2.57 0.08
C LEU A 186 -22.21 -1.87 1.27
N SER A 187 -22.16 -2.55 2.41
CA SER A 187 -21.47 -2.03 3.60
C SER A 187 -19.96 -1.96 3.39
N LYS A 188 -19.28 -1.04 4.07
CA LYS A 188 -17.81 -0.91 4.02
C LYS A 188 -17.13 -2.24 4.36
N SER A 189 -17.64 -2.95 5.37
CA SER A 189 -17.13 -4.26 5.77
C SER A 189 -17.21 -5.28 4.63
N LYS A 190 -18.30 -5.29 3.86
CA LYS A 190 -18.46 -6.19 2.72
C LYS A 190 -17.50 -5.84 1.58
N ILE A 191 -17.31 -4.56 1.29
CA ILE A 191 -16.33 -4.10 0.30
C ILE A 191 -14.90 -4.48 0.72
N TYR A 192 -14.52 -4.30 1.99
CA TYR A 192 -13.21 -4.73 2.50
C TYR A 192 -13.02 -6.25 2.41
N HIS A 193 -14.06 -7.04 2.72
CA HIS A 193 -14.01 -8.49 2.56
C HIS A 193 -13.80 -8.88 1.09
N MET A 194 -14.59 -8.31 0.18
CA MET A 194 -14.47 -8.59 -1.26
C MET A 194 -13.11 -8.18 -1.82
N ALA A 195 -12.54 -7.07 -1.35
CA ALA A 195 -11.19 -6.66 -1.73
C ALA A 195 -10.13 -7.63 -1.19
N CYS A 196 -10.26 -8.07 0.07
CA CYS A 196 -9.36 -9.05 0.66
C CYS A 196 -9.44 -10.43 -0.02
N ALA A 197 -10.63 -10.83 -0.44
CA ALA A 197 -10.88 -12.09 -1.14
C ALA A 197 -10.61 -12.01 -2.65
N HIS A 198 -10.13 -10.86 -3.17
CA HIS A 198 -9.91 -10.62 -4.60
C HIS A 198 -11.15 -10.82 -5.49
N GLU A 199 -12.35 -10.61 -4.93
CA GLU A 199 -13.62 -10.78 -5.63
C GLU A 199 -14.05 -9.52 -6.43
N ILE A 200 -13.54 -8.36 -6.04
CA ILE A 200 -13.81 -7.05 -6.64
C ILE A 200 -12.49 -6.42 -7.15
N PRO A 201 -12.47 -5.85 -8.38
CA PRO A 201 -11.34 -5.08 -8.88
C PRO A 201 -11.05 -3.93 -7.93
N HIS A 202 -9.80 -3.80 -7.51
CA HIS A 202 -9.40 -2.74 -6.59
C HIS A 202 -7.92 -2.43 -6.76
N HIS A 203 -7.57 -1.19 -6.49
CA HIS A 203 -6.21 -0.68 -6.57
C HIS A 203 -5.74 -0.24 -5.20
N LYS A 204 -4.49 -0.57 -4.89
CA LYS A 204 -3.79 -0.08 -3.72
C LYS A 204 -2.73 0.89 -4.22
N LEU A 205 -2.68 2.09 -3.64
CA LEU A 205 -1.64 3.07 -3.97
C LEU A 205 -0.23 2.52 -3.75
N ASN A 206 -0.09 1.56 -2.83
CA ASN A 206 1.12 0.76 -2.62
C ASN A 206 0.72 -0.72 -2.45
N PRO A 207 1.08 -1.63 -3.38
CA PRO A 207 0.76 -3.05 -3.28
C PRO A 207 1.31 -3.72 -2.02
N SER A 208 2.46 -3.22 -1.54
CA SER A 208 3.24 -3.81 -0.44
C SER A 208 2.96 -3.21 0.95
N LYS A 209 1.97 -2.32 1.09
CA LYS A 209 1.61 -1.68 2.38
C LYS A 209 0.09 -1.71 2.63
N LYS A 210 -0.30 -1.48 3.89
CA LYS A 210 -1.70 -1.22 4.31
C LYS A 210 -2.15 0.15 3.76
N GLY A 211 -2.53 0.17 2.49
CA GLY A 211 -2.95 1.37 1.75
C GLY A 211 -4.47 1.57 1.71
N ARG A 212 -4.90 2.78 1.36
CA ARG A 212 -6.30 3.05 1.02
C ARG A 212 -6.66 2.31 -0.27
N LEU A 213 -7.86 1.74 -0.31
CA LEU A 213 -8.41 1.14 -1.52
C LEU A 213 -8.98 2.22 -2.41
N TYR A 214 -8.64 2.13 -3.70
CA TYR A 214 -9.17 2.93 -4.78
C TYR A 214 -9.81 2.02 -5.82
N PHE A 215 -10.84 2.52 -6.48
CA PHE A 215 -11.62 1.78 -7.46
C PHE A 215 -11.74 2.62 -8.72
N PHE A 216 -11.53 2.06 -9.90
CA PHE A 216 -11.86 2.76 -11.13
C PHE A 216 -13.30 2.46 -11.50
N ARG A 217 -14.07 3.49 -11.84
CA ARG A 217 -15.47 3.33 -12.19
C ARG A 217 -15.63 2.47 -13.44
N SER A 218 -14.80 2.73 -14.44
CA SER A 218 -14.68 1.93 -15.66
C SER A 218 -14.51 0.42 -15.39
N GLU A 219 -13.53 0.04 -14.57
CA GLU A 219 -13.26 -1.37 -14.22
C GLU A 219 -14.41 -2.02 -13.44
N ILE A 220 -15.03 -1.29 -12.51
CA ILE A 220 -16.16 -1.80 -11.74
C ILE A 220 -17.38 -2.03 -12.65
N GLU A 221 -17.65 -1.12 -13.58
CA GLU A 221 -18.74 -1.28 -14.54
C GLU A 221 -18.51 -2.47 -15.47
N GLU A 222 -17.28 -2.68 -15.93
CA GLU A 222 -16.91 -3.86 -16.73
C GLU A 222 -17.03 -5.16 -15.94
N TRP A 223 -16.55 -5.17 -14.69
CA TRP A 223 -16.68 -6.32 -13.81
C TRP A 223 -18.13 -6.70 -13.53
N LEU A 224 -19.02 -5.72 -13.36
CA LEU A 224 -20.46 -5.96 -13.22
C LEU A 224 -21.06 -6.58 -14.49
N ARG A 225 -20.64 -6.13 -15.68
CA ARG A 225 -21.06 -6.73 -16.95
C ARG A 225 -20.58 -8.18 -17.08
N ASN A 226 -19.36 -8.47 -16.63
CA ASN A 226 -18.78 -9.82 -16.68
C ASN A 226 -19.39 -10.78 -15.65
N LYS A 227 -19.96 -10.27 -14.55
CA LYS A 227 -20.73 -11.05 -13.57
C LYS A 227 -22.18 -11.31 -13.99
N ARG A 228 -22.56 -10.96 -15.22
CA ARG A 228 -23.90 -11.23 -15.77
C ARG A 228 -24.18 -12.74 -15.75
N ILE A 229 -25.27 -13.10 -15.08
CA ILE A 229 -25.84 -14.44 -15.17
C ILE A 229 -26.73 -14.46 -16.42
N ARG A 230 -26.53 -15.46 -17.29
CA ARG A 230 -27.35 -15.66 -18.48
C ARG A 230 -28.80 -15.87 -18.09
N THR A 231 -29.72 -15.41 -18.92
CA THR A 231 -31.14 -15.75 -18.73
C THR A 231 -31.37 -17.23 -19.05
N VAL A 232 -32.49 -17.77 -18.56
CA VAL A 232 -32.88 -19.16 -18.86
C VAL A 232 -32.99 -19.36 -20.37
N ASP A 233 -33.58 -18.40 -21.09
CA ASP A 233 -33.70 -18.45 -22.55
C ASP A 233 -32.33 -18.50 -23.25
N GLU A 234 -31.38 -17.66 -22.81
CA GLU A 234 -30.01 -17.69 -23.36
C GLU A 234 -29.30 -19.01 -23.06
N PHE A 235 -29.54 -19.62 -21.89
CA PHE A 235 -28.96 -20.92 -21.55
C PHE A 235 -29.54 -22.04 -22.45
N LEU A 236 -30.86 -22.05 -22.66
CA LEU A 236 -31.54 -23.05 -23.49
C LEU A 236 -31.11 -22.99 -24.95
N LEU A 237 -30.91 -21.78 -25.50
CA LEU A 237 -30.40 -21.56 -26.87
C LEU A 237 -29.01 -22.18 -27.14
N GLN A 238 -28.23 -22.53 -26.11
CA GLN A 238 -26.94 -23.22 -26.32
C GLN A 238 -27.08 -24.71 -26.64
N PHE A 239 -28.26 -25.28 -26.41
CA PHE A 239 -28.55 -26.71 -26.61
C PHE A 239 -29.45 -26.96 -27.83
N GLU A 240 -29.79 -25.91 -28.58
CA GLU A 240 -30.63 -25.99 -29.79
C GLU A 240 -29.82 -26.05 -31.11
N ASN A 241 -28.49 -26.30 -31.05
CA ASN A 241 -27.64 -26.55 -32.24
C ASN A 241 -27.03 -27.95 -32.23
#